data_AF-A0A1H4ERR9-F1
#
_entry.id   AF-A0A1H4ERR9-F1
#
_cell.length_a   1.000
_cell.length_b   1.000
_cell.length_c   1.000
_cell.angle_alpha   90.00
_cell.angle_beta   90.00
_cell.angle_gamma   90.00
#
_symmetry.space_group_name_H-M   'P 1'
#
loop_
_entity.id
_entity.type
_entity.pdbx_description
1 polymer ?
#
loop_
_entity_poly.entity_id
_entity_poly.type
_entity_poly.pdbx_seq_one_letter_code
_entity_poly.pdbx_strand_id
1 'polypeptide(L)'
;MTVQNICALLATPTPIANEVYHVLGYYKPGDGGGGDFYWDATSNETPDYGTIFDTDTNAVCETQTISPNLTGRWKRLYNEPVNVKWFGARGNWNGTSGNDDVLYFQRAFSFLAATHTDTLYVPAGRYLFNSAVTLPSFLTLIGDSNGAAGLYPTLLVANNNTAVFTAASMQSVSIKSIGFTAVGAGKGVAYAYKQSNLTLYSARCLFDNCNIWSDMAGGFYGNFILTKWINCIFGYLGNTKPTSFLPIYSKGNISALQSNANTVEGCYILHSGGSDTIYFEAGTDLVIRECRFESCFADATIRCLGIAKVNISDCYFENCNGIGTLYPIILSNDSTNATSCYAVSITGSYAQLSPNNLSFVRMLGAVGGIIFNNNRLTNLDNKNISSGIGGDNKGFSCFAGNRISGTPSSSYPKQGQIFPEEGTWTPELKFTSGTSNNIYEIQSGTYTRSGNMITASFKVKVTTVDTARAGVAYILLNNLPAAKTVTHEAYSGSIYNYSGVTLQTGFTQLGIGVASGTPNLHFMQNGSGSPALLLPAAGCVNGFSITGTIIYQV
;
A
#
# COMPACT_ATOMS: atom_id res chain seq x y z
N MET A 1 -50.80 8.66 12.85
CA MET A 1 -50.74 8.05 14.21
C MET A 1 -49.30 7.69 14.62
N THR A 2 -49.01 7.42 15.90
CA THR A 2 -47.69 6.92 16.37
C THR A 2 -47.84 5.53 16.97
N VAL A 3 -46.97 4.59 16.59
CA VAL A 3 -46.95 3.20 17.08
C VAL A 3 -45.55 2.81 17.54
N GLN A 4 -45.47 1.92 18.53
CA GLN A 4 -44.21 1.63 19.23
C GLN A 4 -43.22 0.82 18.37
N ASN A 5 -43.72 -0.13 17.59
CA ASN A 5 -42.91 -1.02 16.77
C ASN A 5 -43.69 -1.62 15.60
N ILE A 6 -43.02 -2.37 14.72
CA ILE A 6 -43.67 -2.99 13.55
C ILE A 6 -44.75 -3.97 14.00
N CYS A 7 -44.53 -4.73 15.06
CA CYS A 7 -45.54 -5.66 15.56
C CYS A 7 -46.87 -4.96 15.89
N ALA A 8 -46.80 -3.80 16.58
CA ALA A 8 -47.96 -2.98 16.87
C ALA A 8 -48.60 -2.37 15.61
N LEU A 9 -47.81 -2.03 14.59
CA LEU A 9 -48.32 -1.61 13.29
C LEU A 9 -49.16 -2.71 12.63
N LEU A 10 -48.61 -3.94 12.55
CA LEU A 10 -49.26 -5.07 11.89
C LEU A 10 -50.53 -5.53 12.64
N ALA A 11 -50.57 -5.32 13.97
CA ALA A 11 -51.72 -5.60 14.82
C ALA A 11 -52.87 -4.57 14.71
N THR A 12 -52.73 -3.51 13.90
CA THR A 12 -53.77 -2.49 13.73
C THR A 12 -55.05 -3.11 13.15
N PRO A 13 -56.18 -3.16 13.87
CA PRO A 13 -57.36 -3.92 13.44
C PRO A 13 -58.07 -3.34 12.23
N THR A 14 -57.98 -2.02 12.02
CA THR A 14 -58.66 -1.32 10.94
C THR A 14 -57.76 -0.23 10.38
N PRO A 15 -56.72 -0.60 9.62
CA PRO A 15 -55.83 0.37 8.99
C PRO A 15 -56.60 1.31 8.06
N ILE A 16 -56.42 2.61 8.21
CA ILE A 16 -57.05 3.60 7.34
C ILE A 16 -56.17 3.79 6.10
N ALA A 17 -56.75 3.58 4.91
CA ALA A 17 -56.02 3.70 3.65
C ALA A 17 -55.40 5.10 3.51
N ASN A 18 -54.13 5.15 3.10
CA ASN A 18 -53.31 6.36 2.94
C ASN A 18 -53.04 7.18 4.21
N GLU A 19 -53.50 6.76 5.39
CA GLU A 19 -53.09 7.40 6.63
C GLU A 19 -51.64 7.01 6.97
N VAL A 20 -50.86 8.00 7.43
CA VAL A 20 -49.46 7.80 7.82
C VAL A 20 -49.35 7.45 9.31
N TYR A 21 -48.60 6.37 9.57
CA TYR A 21 -48.26 5.85 10.89
C TYR A 21 -46.76 5.97 11.09
N HIS A 22 -46.37 6.69 12.15
CA HIS A 22 -44.99 6.83 12.58
C HIS A 22 -44.63 5.69 13.54
N VAL A 23 -43.72 4.81 13.13
CA VAL A 23 -43.25 3.66 13.90
C VAL A 23 -41.92 3.99 14.57
N LEU A 24 -41.84 3.84 15.90
CA LEU A 24 -40.64 4.24 16.66
C LEU A 24 -39.44 3.27 16.55
N GLY A 25 -39.65 2.04 16.07
CA GLY A 25 -38.59 1.01 15.90
C GLY A 25 -39.09 -0.27 15.22
N TYR A 26 -38.20 -1.20 14.88
CA TYR A 26 -38.62 -2.49 14.32
C TYR A 26 -39.20 -3.41 15.40
N TYR A 27 -38.44 -3.62 16.47
CA TYR A 27 -38.82 -4.41 17.65
C TYR A 27 -39.16 -3.53 18.85
N LYS A 28 -38.41 -2.44 19.06
CA LYS A 28 -38.62 -1.50 20.17
C LYS A 28 -38.28 -0.07 19.77
N PRO A 29 -38.90 0.95 20.41
CA PRO A 29 -38.57 2.34 20.15
C PRO A 29 -37.06 2.61 20.18
N GLY A 30 -36.55 3.29 19.16
CA GLY A 30 -35.16 3.72 19.06
C GLY A 30 -34.15 2.65 18.61
N ASP A 31 -34.57 1.45 18.17
CA ASP A 31 -33.65 0.45 17.64
C ASP A 31 -33.09 0.78 16.25
N GLY A 32 -33.67 1.76 15.56
CA GLY A 32 -33.26 2.25 14.23
C GLY A 32 -34.00 1.60 13.06
N GLY A 33 -34.95 0.70 13.32
CA GLY A 33 -35.73 0.02 12.28
C GLY A 33 -37.13 0.61 12.05
N GLY A 34 -37.51 1.66 12.78
CA GLY A 34 -38.77 2.40 12.64
C GLY A 34 -38.84 3.28 11.39
N GLY A 35 -39.86 4.12 11.27
CA GLY A 35 -40.08 5.04 10.14
C GLY A 35 -41.56 5.33 9.91
N ASP A 36 -41.87 6.06 8.83
CA ASP A 36 -43.25 6.36 8.45
C ASP A 36 -43.79 5.33 7.47
N PHE A 37 -45.05 4.93 7.66
CA PHE A 37 -45.73 3.91 6.87
C PHE A 37 -47.13 4.37 6.51
N TYR A 38 -47.63 3.95 5.35
CA TYR A 38 -49.05 4.09 5.01
C TYR A 38 -49.67 2.74 4.63
N TRP A 39 -50.98 2.63 4.81
CA TRP A 39 -51.71 1.44 4.40
C TRP A 39 -52.24 1.58 2.97
N ASP A 40 -51.90 0.62 2.12
CA ASP A 40 -52.47 0.44 0.78
C ASP A 40 -53.38 -0.78 0.80
N ALA A 41 -54.69 -0.54 0.96
CA ALA A 41 -55.71 -1.59 1.04
C ALA A 41 -55.88 -2.41 -0.25
N THR A 42 -55.29 -1.95 -1.37
CA THR A 42 -55.40 -2.61 -2.67
C THR A 42 -54.14 -3.38 -3.07
N SER A 43 -53.03 -3.17 -2.36
CA SER A 43 -51.75 -3.80 -2.70
C SER A 43 -51.78 -5.30 -2.43
N ASN A 44 -51.31 -6.05 -3.42
CA ASN A 44 -51.03 -7.49 -3.35
C ASN A 44 -49.54 -7.79 -3.50
N GLU A 45 -48.67 -6.79 -3.34
CA GLU A 45 -47.23 -6.96 -3.46
C GLU A 45 -46.72 -7.99 -2.45
N THR A 46 -45.67 -8.73 -2.79
CA THR A 46 -45.08 -9.69 -1.86
C THR A 46 -44.40 -8.94 -0.71
N PRO A 47 -44.65 -9.28 0.56
CA PRO A 47 -43.96 -8.64 1.68
C PRO A 47 -42.46 -8.97 1.64
N ASP A 48 -41.63 -7.94 1.84
CA ASP A 48 -40.18 -8.08 2.03
C ASP A 48 -39.78 -7.99 3.51
N TYR A 49 -40.75 -7.65 4.37
CA TYR A 49 -40.61 -7.43 5.81
C TYR A 49 -39.57 -6.36 6.16
N GLY A 50 -39.44 -5.33 5.30
CA GLY A 50 -38.67 -4.14 5.59
C GLY A 50 -39.23 -2.85 5.01
N THR A 51 -39.68 -2.87 3.75
CA THR A 51 -40.36 -1.75 3.08
C THR A 51 -41.83 -2.04 2.79
N ILE A 52 -42.19 -3.31 2.66
CA ILE A 52 -43.54 -3.81 2.44
C ILE A 52 -43.83 -4.89 3.48
N PHE A 53 -44.86 -4.65 4.28
CA PHE A 53 -45.36 -5.61 5.25
C PHE A 53 -46.81 -5.97 4.93
N ASP A 54 -47.14 -7.24 5.01
CA ASP A 54 -48.52 -7.68 5.15
C ASP A 54 -48.95 -7.59 6.62
N THR A 55 -50.11 -8.14 6.96
CA THR A 55 -50.59 -8.20 8.35
C THR A 55 -50.23 -9.52 9.03
N ASP A 56 -49.39 -10.37 8.43
CA ASP A 56 -48.94 -11.61 9.07
C ASP A 56 -47.80 -11.33 10.05
N THR A 57 -48.11 -11.42 11.35
CA THR A 57 -47.11 -11.17 12.38
C THR A 57 -46.12 -12.32 12.54
N ASN A 58 -46.39 -13.53 12.04
CA ASN A 58 -45.53 -14.69 12.32
C ASN A 58 -44.11 -14.55 11.73
N ALA A 59 -43.95 -13.74 10.68
CA ALA A 59 -42.67 -13.48 10.05
C ALA A 59 -41.83 -12.38 10.73
N VAL A 60 -42.42 -11.64 11.69
CA VAL A 60 -41.86 -10.40 12.26
C VAL A 60 -41.90 -10.34 13.79
N CYS A 61 -43.01 -10.75 14.40
CA CYS A 61 -43.24 -10.68 15.84
C CYS A 61 -42.77 -11.96 16.55
N GLU A 62 -41.72 -11.84 17.36
CA GLU A 62 -41.13 -13.00 18.05
C GLU A 62 -42.04 -13.66 19.10
N THR A 63 -43.04 -12.95 19.61
CA THR A 63 -43.85 -13.38 20.77
C THR A 63 -45.35 -13.25 20.57
N GLN A 64 -45.81 -12.81 19.40
CA GLN A 64 -47.22 -12.48 19.17
C GLN A 64 -47.72 -13.02 17.83
N THR A 65 -48.62 -14.00 17.90
CA THR A 65 -49.41 -14.46 16.74
C THR A 65 -50.69 -13.63 16.68
N ILE A 66 -50.74 -12.69 15.75
CA ILE A 66 -51.94 -11.95 15.39
C ILE A 66 -52.01 -12.04 13.88
N SER A 67 -53.07 -12.66 13.35
CA SER A 67 -53.32 -12.68 11.90
C SER A 67 -54.65 -12.00 11.62
N PRO A 68 -54.70 -10.67 11.54
CA PRO A 68 -55.76 -10.02 10.80
C PRO A 68 -55.59 -10.47 9.35
N ASN A 69 -56.45 -11.33 8.82
CA ASN A 69 -56.45 -11.72 7.40
C ASN A 69 -56.98 -10.55 6.54
N LEU A 70 -56.30 -9.41 6.59
CA LEU A 70 -56.64 -8.22 5.82
C LEU A 70 -55.95 -8.27 4.45
N THR A 71 -56.71 -7.87 3.42
CA THR A 71 -56.14 -7.61 2.09
C THR A 71 -55.52 -6.21 2.09
N GLY A 72 -54.26 -6.10 1.66
CA GLY A 72 -53.50 -4.83 1.60
C GLY A 72 -52.07 -4.94 2.15
N ARG A 73 -51.30 -3.86 2.06
CA ARG A 73 -49.91 -3.77 2.56
C ARG A 73 -49.63 -2.47 3.30
N TRP A 74 -48.83 -2.56 4.35
CA TRP A 74 -48.11 -1.43 4.91
C TRP A 74 -46.88 -1.14 4.06
N LYS A 75 -46.77 0.10 3.60
CA LYS A 75 -45.66 0.56 2.75
C LYS A 75 -44.88 1.65 3.46
N ARG A 76 -43.56 1.47 3.55
CA ARG A 76 -42.64 2.43 4.13
C ARG A 76 -42.49 3.64 3.22
N LEU A 77 -42.55 4.83 3.79
CA LEU A 77 -42.15 6.08 3.14
C LEU A 77 -40.68 6.35 3.48
N TYR A 78 -39.82 6.45 2.47
CA TYR A 78 -38.40 6.74 2.64
C TYR A 78 -37.80 7.43 1.41
N ASN A 79 -36.76 8.23 1.63
CA ASN A 79 -35.96 8.90 0.62
C ASN A 79 -34.45 8.80 0.92
N GLU A 80 -34.07 7.86 1.79
CA GLU A 80 -32.71 7.62 2.26
C GLU A 80 -32.21 6.24 1.79
N PRO A 81 -30.89 5.96 1.84
CA PRO A 81 -30.38 4.62 1.59
C PRO A 81 -31.07 3.57 2.45
N VAL A 82 -31.27 2.38 1.86
CA VAL A 82 -31.92 1.26 2.55
C VAL A 82 -31.10 0.87 3.77
N ASN A 83 -31.74 0.69 4.92
CA ASN A 83 -31.07 0.35 6.16
C ASN A 83 -31.36 -1.11 6.54
N VAL A 84 -30.33 -1.88 6.86
CA VAL A 84 -30.50 -3.31 7.21
C VAL A 84 -31.41 -3.52 8.43
N LYS A 85 -31.47 -2.55 9.35
CA LYS A 85 -32.37 -2.59 10.51
C LYS A 85 -33.85 -2.46 10.15
N TRP A 86 -34.17 -1.91 8.98
CA TRP A 86 -35.55 -1.91 8.48
C TRP A 86 -36.08 -3.32 8.25
N PHE A 87 -35.20 -4.29 7.99
CA PHE A 87 -35.56 -5.70 7.75
C PHE A 87 -35.50 -6.57 9.01
N GLY A 88 -35.18 -6.00 10.18
CA GLY A 88 -35.11 -6.71 11.46
C GLY A 88 -33.69 -7.07 11.93
N ALA A 89 -32.62 -6.63 11.26
CA ALA A 89 -31.28 -6.85 11.79
C ALA A 89 -31.07 -6.09 13.13
N ARG A 90 -30.45 -6.75 14.11
CA ARG A 90 -30.31 -6.25 15.48
C ARG A 90 -28.91 -5.73 15.77
N GLY A 91 -27.87 -6.41 15.32
CA GLY A 91 -26.49 -6.01 15.61
C GLY A 91 -26.19 -5.99 17.11
N ASN A 92 -26.78 -6.90 17.89
CA ASN A 92 -26.81 -6.87 19.35
C ASN A 92 -25.88 -7.87 20.03
N TRP A 93 -24.92 -8.46 19.32
CA TRP A 93 -23.99 -9.41 19.92
C TRP A 93 -23.10 -8.74 20.99
N ASN A 94 -23.15 -9.25 22.22
CA ASN A 94 -22.45 -8.66 23.37
C ASN A 94 -21.14 -9.36 23.75
N GLY A 95 -20.73 -10.38 22.99
CA GLY A 95 -19.57 -11.24 23.33
C GLY A 95 -19.94 -12.63 23.84
N THR A 96 -21.18 -12.83 24.27
CA THR A 96 -21.69 -14.11 24.80
C THR A 96 -22.99 -14.54 24.15
N SER A 97 -23.89 -13.59 23.87
CA SER A 97 -25.18 -13.85 23.24
C SER A 97 -25.54 -12.72 22.26
N GLY A 98 -26.43 -13.05 21.32
CA GLY A 98 -26.94 -12.15 20.30
C GLY A 98 -27.89 -12.89 19.37
N ASN A 99 -28.66 -12.14 18.58
CA ASN A 99 -29.57 -12.70 17.59
C ASN A 99 -28.83 -12.94 16.27
N ASP A 100 -29.20 -14.00 15.56
CA ASP A 100 -28.71 -14.28 14.22
C ASP A 100 -29.30 -13.29 13.21
N ASP A 101 -28.43 -12.59 12.48
CA ASP A 101 -28.79 -11.51 11.56
C ASP A 101 -28.82 -11.94 10.09
N VAL A 102 -28.44 -13.19 9.77
CA VAL A 102 -28.34 -13.73 8.38
C VAL A 102 -29.62 -13.49 7.58
N LEU A 103 -30.78 -13.85 8.13
CA LEU A 103 -32.06 -13.74 7.44
C LEU A 103 -32.36 -12.30 7.03
N TYR A 104 -32.05 -11.34 7.90
CA TYR A 104 -32.39 -9.94 7.69
C TYR A 104 -31.49 -9.28 6.65
N PHE A 105 -30.20 -9.64 6.63
CA PHE A 105 -29.31 -9.26 5.53
C PHE A 105 -29.76 -9.89 4.20
N GLN A 106 -30.18 -11.16 4.20
CA GLN A 106 -30.67 -11.81 2.99
C GLN A 106 -31.94 -11.14 2.44
N ARG A 107 -32.88 -10.72 3.31
CA ARG A 107 -34.07 -9.95 2.91
C ARG A 107 -33.68 -8.60 2.30
N ALA A 108 -32.79 -7.86 2.96
CA ALA A 108 -32.29 -6.57 2.46
C ALA A 108 -31.63 -6.72 1.08
N PHE A 109 -30.77 -7.72 0.89
CA PHE A 109 -30.13 -7.98 -0.41
C PHE A 109 -31.11 -8.38 -1.50
N SER A 110 -32.11 -9.21 -1.18
CA SER A 110 -33.17 -9.56 -2.13
C SER A 110 -33.97 -8.33 -2.57
N PHE A 111 -34.27 -7.42 -1.65
CA PHE A 111 -34.93 -6.15 -1.96
C PHE A 111 -34.09 -5.27 -2.91
N LEU A 112 -32.81 -5.08 -2.61
CA LEU A 112 -31.90 -4.26 -3.43
C LEU A 112 -31.75 -4.83 -4.84
N ALA A 113 -31.59 -6.16 -4.95
CA ALA A 113 -31.50 -6.84 -6.22
C ALA A 113 -32.78 -6.70 -7.07
N ALA A 114 -33.96 -6.70 -6.43
CA ALA A 114 -35.25 -6.57 -7.10
C ALA A 114 -35.58 -5.12 -7.53
N THR A 115 -35.12 -4.14 -6.77
CA THR A 115 -35.43 -2.71 -7.01
C THR A 115 -34.33 -1.95 -7.76
N HIS A 116 -33.19 -2.61 -8.01
CA HIS A 116 -31.99 -2.00 -8.58
C HIS A 116 -31.49 -0.79 -7.77
N THR A 117 -31.78 -0.78 -6.46
CA THR A 117 -31.16 0.14 -5.52
C THR A 117 -29.78 -0.41 -5.17
N ASP A 118 -28.79 0.48 -5.10
CA ASP A 118 -27.38 0.09 -5.13
C ASP A 118 -26.71 0.22 -3.76
N THR A 119 -27.39 0.71 -2.72
CA THR A 119 -26.76 0.99 -1.42
C THR A 119 -27.52 0.42 -0.24
N LEU A 120 -26.85 -0.43 0.55
CA LEU A 120 -27.28 -0.88 1.88
C LEU A 120 -26.45 -0.19 2.97
N TYR A 121 -27.13 0.50 3.87
CA TYR A 121 -26.55 1.07 5.07
C TYR A 121 -26.58 0.06 6.24
N VAL A 122 -25.45 -0.08 6.92
CA VAL A 122 -25.27 -0.92 8.11
C VAL A 122 -24.92 -0.03 9.30
N PRO A 123 -25.89 0.27 10.19
CA PRO A 123 -25.63 1.06 11.39
C PRO A 123 -24.62 0.39 12.32
N ALA A 124 -23.99 1.16 13.21
CA ALA A 124 -23.11 0.60 14.24
C ALA A 124 -23.80 -0.53 15.04
N GLY A 125 -23.07 -1.63 15.26
CA GLY A 125 -23.56 -2.84 15.91
C GLY A 125 -22.62 -4.03 15.68
N ARG A 126 -22.85 -5.12 16.40
CA ARG A 126 -22.17 -6.42 16.20
C ARG A 126 -23.19 -7.44 15.73
N TYR A 127 -23.16 -7.74 14.45
CA TYR A 127 -24.15 -8.58 13.76
C TYR A 127 -23.68 -10.03 13.73
N LEU A 128 -24.47 -10.94 14.28
CA LEU A 128 -24.09 -12.36 14.37
C LEU A 128 -24.51 -13.10 13.10
N PHE A 129 -23.61 -13.88 12.52
CA PHE A 129 -23.84 -14.69 11.33
C PHE A 129 -23.57 -16.17 11.64
N ASN A 130 -24.63 -16.98 11.76
CA ASN A 130 -24.46 -18.44 11.95
C ASN A 130 -24.21 -19.20 10.64
N SER A 131 -24.49 -18.59 9.49
CA SER A 131 -24.29 -19.11 8.14
C SER A 131 -23.89 -17.98 7.17
N ALA A 132 -23.46 -18.33 5.96
CA ALA A 132 -23.10 -17.34 4.94
C ALA A 132 -24.33 -16.72 4.28
N VAL A 133 -24.25 -15.43 3.97
CA VAL A 133 -25.24 -14.73 3.14
C VAL A 133 -24.72 -14.62 1.71
N THR A 134 -25.62 -14.79 0.72
CA THR A 134 -25.25 -14.61 -0.68
C THR A 134 -25.21 -13.12 -1.01
N LEU A 135 -24.04 -12.61 -1.41
CA LEU A 135 -23.87 -11.19 -1.73
C LEU A 135 -24.20 -10.94 -3.22
N PRO A 136 -25.17 -10.04 -3.54
CA PRO A 136 -25.51 -9.73 -4.92
C PRO A 136 -24.43 -8.86 -5.58
N SER A 137 -24.40 -8.87 -6.91
CA SER A 137 -23.59 -7.94 -7.69
C SER A 137 -24.23 -6.55 -7.76
N PHE A 138 -23.45 -5.53 -8.14
CA PHE A 138 -23.88 -4.15 -8.31
C PHE A 138 -24.44 -3.52 -7.02
N LEU A 139 -23.76 -3.80 -5.91
CA LEU A 139 -24.15 -3.38 -4.56
C LEU A 139 -23.02 -2.62 -3.87
N THR A 140 -23.38 -1.59 -3.15
CA THR A 140 -22.57 -0.87 -2.18
C THR A 140 -23.08 -1.16 -0.78
N LEU A 141 -22.23 -1.73 0.08
CA LEU A 141 -22.47 -1.90 1.50
C LEU A 141 -21.66 -0.83 2.26
N ILE A 142 -22.33 0.03 3.02
CA ILE A 142 -21.68 1.12 3.76
C ILE A 142 -21.98 0.98 5.24
N GLY A 143 -20.93 0.85 6.04
CA GLY A 143 -21.02 0.92 7.48
C GLY A 143 -21.04 2.35 8.03
N ASP A 144 -21.65 2.51 9.21
CA ASP A 144 -21.49 3.73 9.99
C ASP A 144 -20.01 4.00 10.28
N SER A 145 -19.55 5.23 9.99
CA SER A 145 -18.15 5.64 10.12
C SER A 145 -17.89 6.50 11.36
N ASN A 146 -18.89 6.66 12.25
CA ASN A 146 -18.77 7.54 13.41
C ASN A 146 -17.71 7.08 14.42
N GLY A 147 -16.56 7.73 14.34
CA GLY A 147 -15.33 7.52 15.12
C GLY A 147 -15.38 7.91 16.59
N ALA A 148 -16.46 7.60 17.32
CA ALA A 148 -16.50 7.82 18.77
C ALA A 148 -15.77 6.72 19.58
N ALA A 149 -15.48 5.56 18.98
CA ALA A 149 -14.73 4.48 19.64
C ALA A 149 -13.94 3.56 18.67
N GLY A 150 -13.82 3.91 17.38
CA GLY A 150 -13.19 3.04 16.38
C GLY A 150 -13.94 1.72 16.11
N LEU A 151 -15.24 1.66 16.46
CA LEU A 151 -16.06 0.47 16.26
C LEU A 151 -16.89 0.60 14.98
N TYR A 152 -16.35 0.08 13.87
CA TYR A 152 -17.13 -0.19 12.67
C TYR A 152 -18.31 -1.13 13.01
N PRO A 153 -19.43 -1.07 12.27
CA PRO A 153 -20.35 -2.20 12.26
C PRO A 153 -19.59 -3.47 11.95
N THR A 154 -19.74 -4.45 12.82
CA THR A 154 -18.89 -5.63 12.83
C THR A 154 -19.76 -6.85 12.51
N LEU A 155 -19.43 -7.54 11.42
CA LEU A 155 -20.07 -8.78 11.02
C LEU A 155 -19.28 -9.96 11.60
N LEU A 156 -19.91 -10.69 12.50
CA LEU A 156 -19.30 -11.74 13.30
C LEU A 156 -19.76 -13.12 12.82
N VAL A 157 -18.82 -13.93 12.35
CA VAL A 157 -19.08 -15.35 12.05
C VAL A 157 -19.14 -16.14 13.36
N ALA A 158 -20.31 -16.69 13.71
CA ALA A 158 -20.50 -17.46 14.93
C ALA A 158 -19.83 -18.85 14.87
N ASN A 159 -19.81 -19.44 13.66
CA ASN A 159 -19.30 -20.78 13.41
C ASN A 159 -18.12 -20.70 12.45
N ASN A 160 -16.96 -21.21 12.86
CA ASN A 160 -15.74 -21.23 12.05
C ASN A 160 -15.83 -22.09 10.76
N ASN A 161 -17.01 -22.57 10.38
CA ASN A 161 -17.27 -23.41 9.23
C ASN A 161 -17.93 -22.66 8.04
N THR A 162 -18.05 -21.32 8.09
CA THR A 162 -18.67 -20.52 7.02
C THR A 162 -17.98 -19.17 6.81
N ALA A 163 -18.21 -18.53 5.65
CA ALA A 163 -17.86 -17.11 5.44
C ALA A 163 -19.02 -16.19 5.86
N VAL A 164 -18.76 -14.89 6.02
CA VAL A 164 -19.84 -13.88 6.12
C VAL A 164 -20.57 -13.80 4.78
N PHE A 165 -19.82 -13.56 3.70
CA PHE A 165 -20.35 -13.47 2.35
C PHE A 165 -19.86 -14.61 1.45
N THR A 166 -20.76 -15.09 0.60
CA THR A 166 -20.46 -16.04 -0.48
C THR A 166 -21.14 -15.60 -1.78
N ALA A 167 -20.53 -15.92 -2.92
CA ALA A 167 -21.14 -15.79 -4.23
C ALA A 167 -20.36 -16.65 -5.24
N ALA A 168 -21.01 -17.07 -6.32
CA ALA A 168 -20.30 -17.69 -7.45
C ALA A 168 -19.31 -16.70 -8.09
N SER A 169 -19.68 -15.42 -8.09
CA SER A 169 -18.89 -14.27 -8.53
C SER A 169 -19.50 -12.99 -7.98
N MET A 170 -18.68 -11.96 -7.76
CA MET A 170 -19.16 -10.59 -7.52
C MET A 170 -18.82 -9.69 -8.70
N GLN A 171 -19.74 -8.83 -9.12
CA GLN A 171 -19.49 -7.82 -10.14
C GLN A 171 -19.81 -6.45 -9.57
N SER A 172 -18.85 -5.52 -9.59
CA SER A 172 -19.07 -4.12 -9.19
C SER A 172 -19.62 -3.98 -7.77
N VAL A 173 -19.07 -4.76 -6.83
CA VAL A 173 -19.45 -4.70 -5.41
C VAL A 173 -18.51 -3.76 -4.66
N SER A 174 -19.05 -2.86 -3.84
CA SER A 174 -18.26 -2.06 -2.92
C SER A 174 -18.64 -2.36 -1.46
N ILE A 175 -17.66 -2.60 -0.60
CA ILE A 175 -17.84 -2.73 0.84
C ILE A 175 -16.98 -1.69 1.51
N LYS A 176 -17.61 -0.83 2.32
CA LYS A 176 -16.95 0.32 2.94
C LYS A 176 -17.19 0.37 4.43
N SER A 177 -16.14 0.58 5.22
CA SER A 177 -16.23 0.80 6.67
C SER A 177 -16.96 -0.33 7.42
N ILE A 178 -16.66 -1.57 7.06
CA ILE A 178 -17.21 -2.78 7.72
C ILE A 178 -16.08 -3.54 8.43
N GLY A 179 -16.36 -3.97 9.67
CA GLY A 179 -15.53 -4.90 10.42
C GLY A 179 -15.96 -6.35 10.22
N PHE A 180 -15.00 -7.28 10.24
CA PHE A 180 -15.20 -8.73 10.10
C PHE A 180 -14.40 -9.48 11.17
N THR A 181 -15.04 -10.46 11.80
CA THR A 181 -14.48 -11.23 12.92
C THR A 181 -15.16 -12.59 13.02
N ALA A 182 -14.57 -13.51 13.76
CA ALA A 182 -15.14 -14.82 14.05
C ALA A 182 -15.13 -15.13 15.56
N VAL A 183 -16.08 -15.94 16.00
CA VAL A 183 -16.09 -16.47 17.37
C VAL A 183 -15.04 -17.58 17.48
N GLY A 184 -14.04 -17.37 18.34
CA GLY A 184 -12.98 -18.32 18.64
C GLY A 184 -11.72 -18.10 17.79
N ALA A 185 -10.54 -18.24 18.41
CA ALA A 185 -9.27 -17.98 17.74
C ALA A 185 -8.99 -19.00 16.63
N GLY A 186 -9.01 -18.51 15.38
CA GLY A 186 -8.41 -19.05 14.16
C GLY A 186 -8.26 -20.57 14.06
N LYS A 187 -9.09 -21.22 13.21
CA LYS A 187 -8.76 -22.51 12.56
C LYS A 187 -9.80 -23.02 11.53
N GLY A 188 -10.58 -22.14 10.92
CA GLY A 188 -11.74 -22.54 10.12
C GLY A 188 -11.73 -22.14 8.65
N VAL A 189 -12.93 -21.99 8.11
CA VAL A 189 -13.25 -21.36 6.81
C VAL A 189 -13.99 -20.02 7.01
N ALA A 190 -13.73 -19.33 8.13
CA ALA A 190 -14.23 -17.99 8.40
C ALA A 190 -13.56 -16.94 7.51
N TYR A 191 -14.23 -16.56 6.42
CA TYR A 191 -13.77 -15.50 5.51
C TYR A 191 -14.74 -14.32 5.52
N ALA A 192 -14.24 -13.10 5.31
CA ALA A 192 -15.11 -11.95 5.07
C ALA A 192 -15.90 -12.18 3.77
N TYR A 193 -15.20 -12.65 2.73
CA TYR A 193 -15.80 -13.16 1.50
C TYR A 193 -15.07 -14.39 1.00
N LYS A 194 -15.84 -15.41 0.61
CA LYS A 194 -15.33 -16.61 -0.07
C LYS A 194 -16.14 -16.89 -1.33
N GLN A 195 -15.48 -16.80 -2.48
CA GLN A 195 -16.07 -17.17 -3.76
C GLN A 195 -16.34 -18.68 -3.80
N SER A 196 -17.55 -19.07 -4.19
CA SER A 196 -17.96 -20.48 -4.26
C SER A 196 -17.57 -21.15 -5.59
N ASN A 197 -17.31 -20.38 -6.64
CA ASN A 197 -16.86 -20.88 -7.93
C ASN A 197 -15.66 -20.08 -8.48
N LEU A 198 -14.46 -20.65 -8.39
CA LEU A 198 -13.23 -20.02 -8.91
C LEU A 198 -13.11 -20.07 -10.44
N THR A 199 -14.04 -20.73 -11.14
CA THR A 199 -14.15 -20.67 -12.61
C THR A 199 -14.91 -19.45 -13.10
N LEU A 200 -15.12 -18.44 -12.25
CA LEU A 200 -15.73 -17.16 -12.61
C LEU A 200 -14.91 -16.02 -12.00
N TYR A 201 -15.04 -14.83 -12.56
CA TYR A 201 -14.40 -13.63 -12.01
C TYR A 201 -15.25 -12.98 -10.93
N SER A 202 -14.62 -12.63 -9.81
CA SER A 202 -15.06 -11.52 -8.98
C SER A 202 -14.40 -10.24 -9.51
N ALA A 203 -15.16 -9.36 -10.17
CA ALA A 203 -14.61 -8.25 -10.93
C ALA A 203 -15.07 -6.88 -10.43
N ARG A 204 -14.21 -5.87 -10.62
CA ARG A 204 -14.53 -4.44 -10.39
C ARG A 204 -14.99 -4.15 -8.96
N CYS A 205 -14.48 -4.89 -7.99
CA CYS A 205 -14.88 -4.74 -6.59
C CYS A 205 -14.00 -3.69 -5.88
N LEU A 206 -14.57 -3.02 -4.87
CA LEU A 206 -13.86 -2.07 -4.01
C LEU A 206 -14.10 -2.40 -2.54
N PHE A 207 -13.03 -2.76 -1.84
CA PHE A 207 -13.02 -2.89 -0.39
C PHE A 207 -12.27 -1.70 0.18
N ASP A 208 -12.96 -0.85 0.93
CA ASP A 208 -12.42 0.44 1.40
C ASP A 208 -12.63 0.58 2.91
N ASN A 209 -11.54 0.81 3.63
CA ASN A 209 -11.56 1.01 5.08
C ASN A 209 -12.23 -0.16 5.84
N CYS A 210 -12.03 -1.39 5.36
CA CYS A 210 -12.54 -2.59 6.02
C CYS A 210 -11.55 -3.08 7.08
N ASN A 211 -12.06 -3.60 8.20
CA ASN A 211 -11.24 -4.22 9.24
C ASN A 211 -11.52 -5.73 9.30
N ILE A 212 -10.51 -6.57 9.10
CA ILE A 212 -10.64 -8.02 9.14
C ILE A 212 -9.74 -8.55 10.26
N TRP A 213 -10.31 -9.04 11.34
CA TRP A 213 -9.54 -9.53 12.50
C TRP A 213 -8.90 -10.90 12.25
N SER A 214 -7.81 -11.18 12.97
CA SER A 214 -7.04 -12.42 12.82
C SER A 214 -7.69 -13.66 13.42
N ASP A 215 -8.85 -13.51 14.07
CA ASP A 215 -9.69 -14.64 14.46
C ASP A 215 -10.37 -15.30 13.24
N MET A 216 -10.47 -14.57 12.13
CA MET A 216 -10.86 -15.07 10.82
C MET A 216 -9.79 -16.01 10.23
N ALA A 217 -10.23 -16.93 9.37
CA ALA A 217 -9.33 -17.74 8.54
C ALA A 217 -8.75 -16.94 7.36
N GLY A 218 -9.47 -15.91 6.89
CA GLY A 218 -8.99 -15.00 5.88
C GLY A 218 -9.91 -13.81 5.65
N GLY A 219 -9.46 -12.85 4.85
CA GLY A 219 -10.28 -11.73 4.41
C GLY A 219 -11.05 -12.11 3.15
N PHE A 220 -10.38 -12.03 2.01
CA PHE A 220 -11.00 -12.15 0.69
C PHE A 220 -10.37 -13.31 -0.09
N TYR A 221 -11.19 -14.32 -0.37
CA TYR A 221 -10.80 -15.50 -1.15
C TYR A 221 -11.62 -15.57 -2.45
N GLY A 222 -10.96 -15.55 -3.60
CA GLY A 222 -11.64 -15.59 -4.90
C GLY A 222 -10.69 -15.56 -6.08
N ASN A 223 -11.23 -15.37 -7.28
CA ASN A 223 -10.51 -15.04 -8.50
C ASN A 223 -10.84 -13.59 -8.85
N PHE A 224 -9.99 -12.65 -8.42
CA PHE A 224 -10.25 -11.22 -8.50
C PHE A 224 -9.63 -10.59 -9.74
N ILE A 225 -10.37 -9.70 -10.38
CA ILE A 225 -9.90 -8.89 -11.51
C ILE A 225 -10.41 -7.45 -11.36
N LEU A 226 -9.60 -6.44 -11.71
CA LEU A 226 -9.97 -5.03 -11.58
C LEU A 226 -10.45 -4.67 -10.16
N THR A 227 -9.93 -5.34 -9.14
CA THR A 227 -10.40 -5.21 -7.75
C THR A 227 -9.41 -4.42 -6.90
N LYS A 228 -9.93 -3.61 -5.98
CA LYS A 228 -9.14 -2.75 -5.12
C LYS A 228 -9.41 -3.02 -3.64
N TRP A 229 -8.34 -3.07 -2.86
CA TRP A 229 -8.36 -3.02 -1.40
C TRP A 229 -7.65 -1.74 -0.97
N ILE A 230 -8.37 -0.81 -0.34
CA ILE A 230 -7.87 0.53 -0.01
C ILE A 230 -8.07 0.78 1.48
N ASN A 231 -7.02 1.23 2.17
CA ASN A 231 -7.07 1.60 3.59
C ASN A 231 -7.61 0.50 4.53
N CYS A 232 -7.51 -0.77 4.11
CA CYS A 232 -8.01 -1.89 4.90
C CYS A 232 -7.01 -2.28 5.98
N ILE A 233 -7.54 -2.76 7.11
CA ILE A 233 -6.75 -3.36 8.18
C ILE A 233 -7.00 -4.87 8.16
N PHE A 234 -5.92 -5.64 8.10
CA PHE A 234 -5.97 -7.11 8.14
C PHE A 234 -5.14 -7.61 9.31
N GLY A 235 -5.79 -8.25 10.28
CA GLY A 235 -5.18 -8.79 11.49
C GLY A 235 -5.70 -8.10 12.76
N TYR A 236 -5.24 -8.57 13.92
CA TYR A 236 -5.65 -8.05 15.24
C TYR A 236 -4.47 -7.50 16.05
N LEU A 237 -4.70 -6.41 16.78
CA LEU A 237 -3.74 -5.76 17.68
C LEU A 237 -3.49 -6.50 19.02
N GLY A 238 -3.88 -7.77 19.15
CA GLY A 238 -3.71 -8.50 20.41
C GLY A 238 -3.00 -9.84 20.28
N ASN A 239 -2.91 -10.55 21.42
CA ASN A 239 -1.75 -11.39 21.71
C ASN A 239 -1.78 -12.80 21.10
N THR A 240 -2.89 -13.25 20.54
CA THR A 240 -3.00 -14.61 19.97
C THR A 240 -2.69 -14.62 18.48
N LYS A 241 -1.47 -15.05 18.16
CA LYS A 241 -1.00 -15.27 16.78
C LYS A 241 -1.86 -16.32 16.07
N PRO A 242 -2.48 -16.02 14.92
CA PRO A 242 -3.17 -17.04 14.13
C PRO A 242 -2.18 -18.04 13.55
N THR A 243 -2.56 -19.32 13.50
CA THR A 243 -1.77 -20.34 12.78
C THR A 243 -1.94 -20.25 11.27
N SER A 244 -3.07 -19.70 10.82
CA SER A 244 -3.42 -19.54 9.40
C SER A 244 -4.39 -18.37 9.26
N PHE A 245 -3.95 -17.27 8.66
CA PHE A 245 -4.79 -16.12 8.32
C PHE A 245 -4.35 -15.62 6.95
N LEU A 246 -5.26 -15.73 5.96
CA LEU A 246 -5.04 -15.34 4.56
C LEU A 246 -5.80 -14.03 4.24
N PRO A 247 -5.22 -12.84 4.48
CA PRO A 247 -5.85 -11.56 4.19
C PRO A 247 -6.47 -11.44 2.79
N ILE A 248 -5.64 -11.67 1.76
CA ILE A 248 -6.03 -11.54 0.35
C ILE A 248 -5.49 -12.74 -0.41
N TYR A 249 -6.40 -13.50 -1.00
CA TYR A 249 -6.08 -14.70 -1.78
C TYR A 249 -6.82 -14.67 -3.12
N SER A 250 -6.11 -14.31 -4.19
CA SER A 250 -6.62 -14.31 -5.57
C SER A 250 -6.05 -15.48 -6.37
N LYS A 251 -6.90 -16.44 -6.72
CA LYS A 251 -6.54 -17.62 -7.49
C LYS A 251 -7.04 -17.52 -8.93
N GLY A 252 -6.21 -16.95 -9.80
CA GLY A 252 -6.45 -16.96 -11.24
C GLY A 252 -6.11 -18.30 -11.89
N ASN A 253 -6.45 -18.41 -13.17
CA ASN A 253 -5.99 -19.49 -14.05
C ASN A 253 -5.43 -18.86 -15.33
N ILE A 254 -4.30 -19.38 -15.78
CA ILE A 254 -3.57 -18.84 -16.92
C ILE A 254 -4.23 -19.11 -18.27
N SER A 255 -4.89 -20.27 -18.38
CA SER A 255 -5.56 -20.71 -19.60
C SER A 255 -6.89 -20.00 -19.80
N ALA A 256 -7.46 -19.51 -18.70
CA ALA A 256 -8.68 -18.72 -18.65
C ALA A 256 -8.79 -18.11 -17.25
N LEU A 257 -9.33 -16.89 -17.14
CA LEU A 257 -9.66 -16.26 -15.87
C LEU A 257 -8.45 -15.76 -15.05
N GLN A 258 -7.69 -14.83 -15.63
CA GLN A 258 -6.50 -14.24 -15.04
C GLN A 258 -6.79 -13.15 -13.99
N SER A 259 -6.02 -13.11 -12.90
CA SER A 259 -6.13 -12.13 -11.81
C SER A 259 -5.54 -10.75 -12.18
N ASN A 260 -6.12 -10.09 -13.18
CA ASN A 260 -5.56 -8.88 -13.79
C ASN A 260 -5.93 -7.58 -13.05
N ALA A 261 -5.03 -6.60 -13.11
CA ALA A 261 -5.29 -5.19 -12.75
C ALA A 261 -5.85 -5.00 -11.33
N ASN A 262 -5.29 -5.73 -10.36
CA ASN A 262 -5.67 -5.63 -8.95
C ASN A 262 -4.79 -4.62 -8.21
N THR A 263 -5.33 -3.96 -7.19
CA THR A 263 -4.62 -2.95 -6.39
C THR A 263 -4.82 -3.19 -4.89
N VAL A 264 -3.72 -3.22 -4.14
CA VAL A 264 -3.72 -3.17 -2.66
C VAL A 264 -3.00 -1.90 -2.25
N GLU A 265 -3.71 -0.98 -1.59
CA GLU A 265 -3.23 0.38 -1.35
C GLU A 265 -3.54 0.82 0.08
N GLY A 266 -2.56 1.45 0.75
CA GLY A 266 -2.77 2.03 2.08
C GLY A 266 -3.16 1.01 3.16
N CYS A 267 -3.00 -0.29 2.88
CA CYS A 267 -3.46 -1.34 3.78
C CYS A 267 -2.45 -1.57 4.91
N TYR A 268 -2.96 -1.86 6.12
CA TYR A 268 -2.14 -2.31 7.23
C TYR A 268 -2.41 -3.78 7.51
N ILE A 269 -1.41 -4.63 7.24
CA ILE A 269 -1.47 -6.07 7.43
C ILE A 269 -0.54 -6.46 8.59
N LEU A 270 -1.12 -7.10 9.59
CA LEU A 270 -0.44 -7.46 10.83
C LEU A 270 -0.71 -8.90 11.24
N HIS A 271 0.31 -9.56 11.78
CA HIS A 271 0.19 -10.88 12.41
C HIS A 271 -0.45 -11.98 11.54
N SER A 272 -0.33 -11.91 10.21
CA SER A 272 -0.74 -13.01 9.33
C SER A 272 0.07 -14.27 9.60
N GLY A 273 -0.46 -15.42 9.19
CA GLY A 273 0.20 -16.73 9.34
C GLY A 273 -0.29 -17.69 8.26
N GLY A 274 0.34 -18.86 8.16
CA GLY A 274 0.06 -19.84 7.11
C GLY A 274 1.05 -19.71 5.94
N SER A 275 0.63 -20.06 4.72
CA SER A 275 1.52 -20.03 3.56
C SER A 275 1.77 -18.61 3.06
N ASP A 276 0.74 -17.75 3.09
CA ASP A 276 0.76 -16.47 2.39
C ASP A 276 -0.01 -15.40 3.16
N THR A 277 0.52 -14.17 3.15
CA THR A 277 -0.22 -13.00 3.63
C THR A 277 -1.04 -12.38 2.50
N ILE A 278 -0.39 -12.11 1.37
CA ILE A 278 -1.04 -11.73 0.11
C ILE A 278 -0.64 -12.73 -0.96
N TYR A 279 -1.63 -13.28 -1.65
CA TYR A 279 -1.44 -14.25 -2.73
C TYR A 279 -2.17 -13.80 -4.00
N PHE A 280 -1.45 -13.78 -5.12
CA PHE A 280 -1.99 -13.62 -6.46
C PHE A 280 -1.39 -14.65 -7.42
N GLU A 281 -2.25 -15.29 -8.21
CA GLU A 281 -1.86 -16.28 -9.22
C GLU A 281 -2.42 -15.95 -10.61
N ALA A 282 -1.60 -16.16 -11.64
CA ALA A 282 -1.90 -16.07 -13.06
C ALA A 282 -2.59 -14.76 -13.49
N GLY A 283 -1.82 -13.74 -13.87
CA GLY A 283 -2.37 -12.46 -14.32
C GLY A 283 -1.35 -11.39 -14.67
N THR A 284 -1.76 -10.12 -14.66
CA THR A 284 -0.92 -8.96 -14.98
C THR A 284 -1.35 -7.73 -14.21
N ASP A 285 -0.47 -6.73 -14.15
CA ASP A 285 -0.74 -5.38 -13.64
C ASP A 285 -1.19 -5.36 -12.17
N LEU A 286 -0.53 -6.13 -11.31
CA LEU A 286 -0.72 -6.07 -9.87
C LEU A 286 0.03 -4.88 -9.28
N VAL A 287 -0.68 -4.07 -8.49
CA VAL A 287 -0.12 -2.93 -7.75
C VAL A 287 -0.29 -3.15 -6.25
N ILE A 288 0.79 -3.06 -5.50
CA ILE A 288 0.78 -3.03 -4.04
C ILE A 288 1.54 -1.78 -3.62
N ARG A 289 0.88 -0.81 -2.99
CA ARG A 289 1.53 0.46 -2.63
C ARG A 289 1.12 1.01 -1.29
N GLU A 290 2.03 1.73 -0.64
CA GLU A 290 1.74 2.44 0.62
C GLU A 290 1.21 1.48 1.72
N CYS A 291 1.59 0.19 1.63
CA CYS A 291 1.13 -0.84 2.56
C CYS A 291 2.13 -1.05 3.70
N ARG A 292 1.62 -1.34 4.89
CA ARG A 292 2.42 -1.74 6.05
C ARG A 292 2.23 -3.22 6.34
N PHE A 293 3.31 -3.97 6.38
CA PHE A 293 3.37 -5.38 6.76
C PHE A 293 4.17 -5.49 8.05
N GLU A 294 3.51 -5.89 9.13
CA GLU A 294 4.14 -5.96 10.45
C GLU A 294 3.92 -7.31 11.10
N SER A 295 5.01 -7.95 11.51
CA SER A 295 4.95 -9.25 12.18
C SER A 295 4.13 -10.29 11.39
N CYS A 296 4.16 -10.22 10.07
CA CYS A 296 3.49 -11.16 9.17
C CYS A 296 4.30 -12.46 9.16
N PHE A 297 3.78 -13.57 9.70
CA PHE A 297 4.54 -14.81 9.92
C PHE A 297 4.28 -15.90 8.88
N ALA A 298 3.61 -15.56 7.79
CA ALA A 298 3.39 -16.50 6.70
C ALA A 298 4.69 -16.86 5.96
N ASP A 299 4.71 -17.95 5.19
CA ASP A 299 5.91 -18.35 4.43
C ASP A 299 6.36 -17.26 3.44
N ALA A 300 5.37 -16.57 2.87
CA ALA A 300 5.54 -15.36 2.08
C ALA A 300 4.65 -14.23 2.60
N THR A 301 5.22 -13.02 2.72
CA THR A 301 4.40 -11.82 2.93
C THR A 301 3.66 -11.46 1.63
N ILE A 302 4.33 -11.52 0.49
CA ILE A 302 3.72 -11.33 -0.83
C ILE A 302 4.15 -12.49 -1.71
N ARG A 303 3.19 -13.26 -2.22
CA ARG A 303 3.42 -14.30 -3.22
C ARG A 303 2.71 -13.96 -4.52
N CYS A 304 3.49 -13.88 -5.59
CA CYS A 304 3.01 -13.71 -6.96
C CYS A 304 3.42 -14.92 -7.80
N LEU A 305 2.46 -15.71 -8.27
CA LEU A 305 2.70 -16.86 -9.13
C LEU A 305 2.22 -16.53 -10.55
N GLY A 306 3.15 -16.28 -11.47
CA GLY A 306 2.85 -15.95 -12.86
C GLY A 306 2.04 -14.67 -13.04
N ILE A 307 2.39 -13.63 -12.28
CA ILE A 307 1.86 -12.28 -12.47
C ILE A 307 2.85 -11.50 -13.34
N ALA A 308 2.52 -11.32 -14.61
CA ALA A 308 3.35 -10.72 -15.65
C ALA A 308 4.02 -9.39 -15.24
N LYS A 309 3.22 -8.48 -14.65
CA LYS A 309 3.66 -7.16 -14.19
C LYS A 309 3.29 -6.96 -12.72
N VAL A 310 4.27 -6.67 -11.88
CA VAL A 310 4.09 -6.45 -10.45
C VAL A 310 4.78 -5.14 -10.06
N ASN A 311 4.05 -4.22 -9.43
CA ASN A 311 4.59 -3.00 -8.85
C ASN A 311 4.37 -3.02 -7.34
N ILE A 312 5.47 -2.99 -6.58
CA ILE A 312 5.47 -2.85 -5.13
C ILE A 312 6.14 -1.51 -4.80
N SER A 313 5.39 -0.55 -4.28
CA SER A 313 5.91 0.81 -4.02
C SER A 313 5.63 1.30 -2.62
N ASP A 314 6.57 2.02 -2.02
CA ASP A 314 6.37 2.75 -0.75
C ASP A 314 5.81 1.87 0.38
N CYS A 315 6.16 0.59 0.38
CA CYS A 315 5.70 -0.39 1.36
C CYS A 315 6.67 -0.46 2.54
N TYR A 316 6.16 -0.81 3.72
CA TYR A 316 6.94 -0.97 4.94
C TYR A 316 6.84 -2.41 5.43
N PHE A 317 7.97 -3.11 5.52
CA PHE A 317 8.07 -4.49 6.01
C PHE A 317 8.85 -4.52 7.32
N GLU A 318 8.20 -4.89 8.42
CA GLU A 318 8.84 -5.01 9.73
C GLU A 318 8.56 -6.35 10.37
N ASN A 319 9.63 -7.04 10.78
CA ASN A 319 9.55 -8.33 11.47
C ASN A 319 8.75 -9.40 10.69
N CYS A 320 8.78 -9.34 9.36
CA CYS A 320 8.10 -10.33 8.54
C CYS A 320 8.87 -11.67 8.52
N ASN A 321 8.09 -12.74 8.58
CA ASN A 321 8.42 -14.14 8.44
C ASN A 321 9.32 -14.73 9.53
N GLY A 322 9.01 -14.44 10.79
CA GLY A 322 9.81 -14.85 11.96
C GLY A 322 9.90 -16.36 12.29
N ILE A 323 9.41 -17.30 11.47
CA ILE A 323 9.48 -18.75 11.75
C ILE A 323 9.90 -19.56 10.51
N GLY A 324 11.19 -19.88 10.39
CA GLY A 324 11.75 -20.73 9.32
C GLY A 324 12.36 -19.97 8.14
N THR A 325 12.77 -20.71 7.10
CA THR A 325 13.44 -20.19 5.89
C THR A 325 12.44 -19.45 4.99
N LEU A 326 12.16 -18.19 5.31
CA LEU A 326 11.02 -17.47 4.73
C LEU A 326 11.42 -16.16 4.03
N TYR A 327 10.57 -15.70 3.11
CA TYR A 327 10.88 -14.65 2.14
C TYR A 327 9.77 -13.60 2.11
N PRO A 328 10.07 -12.31 2.34
CA PRO A 328 9.04 -11.26 2.26
C PRO A 328 8.33 -11.27 0.91
N ILE A 329 9.06 -11.41 -0.18
CA ILE A 329 8.49 -11.45 -1.52
C ILE A 329 8.90 -12.76 -2.21
N ILE A 330 7.93 -13.51 -2.72
CA ILE A 330 8.15 -14.66 -3.60
C ILE A 330 7.52 -14.39 -4.95
N LEU A 331 8.35 -14.49 -5.98
CA LEU A 331 7.99 -14.35 -7.38
C LEU A 331 8.27 -15.67 -8.06
N SER A 332 7.30 -16.22 -8.76
CA SER A 332 7.54 -17.42 -9.54
C SER A 332 6.72 -17.50 -10.81
N ASN A 333 6.93 -18.57 -11.56
CA ASN A 333 5.95 -18.99 -12.55
C ASN A 333 4.62 -19.35 -11.89
N ASP A 334 3.55 -19.35 -12.66
CA ASP A 334 2.27 -19.91 -12.24
C ASP A 334 2.37 -21.44 -12.03
N SER A 335 1.30 -22.03 -11.50
CA SER A 335 1.25 -23.48 -11.25
C SER A 335 1.40 -24.35 -12.50
N THR A 336 1.18 -23.80 -13.70
CA THR A 336 1.36 -24.52 -14.98
C THR A 336 2.71 -24.25 -15.66
N ASN A 337 3.51 -23.32 -15.12
CA ASN A 337 4.73 -22.79 -15.73
C ASN A 337 4.56 -22.05 -17.07
N ALA A 338 3.36 -21.66 -17.46
CA ALA A 338 3.11 -20.98 -18.74
C ALA A 338 3.24 -19.44 -18.67
N THR A 339 3.20 -18.80 -17.50
CA THR A 339 3.49 -17.36 -17.34
C THR A 339 4.40 -17.14 -16.16
N SER A 340 5.38 -16.27 -16.35
CA SER A 340 6.29 -15.85 -15.30
C SER A 340 6.06 -14.41 -14.87
N CYS A 341 6.57 -14.06 -13.70
CA CYS A 341 6.67 -12.67 -13.30
C CYS A 341 7.84 -12.02 -14.07
N TYR A 342 7.58 -11.18 -15.09
CA TYR A 342 8.66 -10.72 -15.98
C TYR A 342 8.96 -9.22 -15.95
N ALA A 343 8.04 -8.40 -15.43
CA ALA A 343 8.22 -6.96 -15.27
C ALA A 343 7.89 -6.57 -13.83
N VAL A 344 8.87 -6.74 -12.96
CA VAL A 344 8.71 -6.51 -11.51
C VAL A 344 9.44 -5.25 -11.11
N SER A 345 8.75 -4.34 -10.43
CA SER A 345 9.31 -3.11 -9.89
C SER A 345 9.07 -3.05 -8.38
N ILE A 346 10.15 -2.82 -7.61
CA ILE A 346 10.09 -2.61 -6.18
C ILE A 346 10.77 -1.27 -5.87
N THR A 347 9.99 -0.29 -5.42
CA THR A 347 10.47 1.09 -5.26
C THR A 347 10.09 1.73 -3.93
N GLY A 348 10.95 2.60 -3.40
CA GLY A 348 10.60 3.44 -2.24
C GLY A 348 10.30 2.68 -0.94
N SER A 349 10.52 1.36 -0.90
CA SER A 349 10.06 0.51 0.18
C SER A 349 11.11 0.38 1.29
N TYR A 350 10.65 0.27 2.53
CA TYR A 350 11.47 -0.07 3.69
C TYR A 350 11.30 -1.53 4.06
N ALA A 351 12.39 -2.24 4.33
CA ALA A 351 12.31 -3.56 4.95
C ALA A 351 13.35 -3.75 6.06
N GLN A 352 12.89 -4.26 7.19
CA GLN A 352 13.72 -4.79 8.26
C GLN A 352 13.58 -6.31 8.29
N LEU A 353 14.59 -7.00 7.75
CA LEU A 353 14.54 -8.45 7.65
C LEU A 353 14.67 -9.10 9.03
N SER A 354 13.78 -10.03 9.33
CA SER A 354 13.91 -10.88 10.52
C SER A 354 15.15 -11.77 10.41
N PRO A 355 15.75 -12.23 11.54
CA PRO A 355 16.93 -13.10 11.52
C PRO A 355 16.78 -14.36 10.66
N ASN A 356 15.54 -14.84 10.49
CA ASN A 356 15.23 -16.07 9.78
C ASN A 356 15.06 -15.90 8.26
N ASN A 357 14.99 -14.66 7.76
CA ASN A 357 14.92 -14.45 6.31
C ASN A 357 16.26 -14.78 5.64
N LEU A 358 16.23 -15.52 4.53
CA LEU A 358 17.43 -15.72 3.69
C LEU A 358 17.59 -14.65 2.62
N SER A 359 16.48 -14.09 2.14
CA SER A 359 16.50 -12.97 1.21
C SER A 359 15.24 -12.12 1.30
N PHE A 360 15.31 -10.89 0.78
CA PHE A 360 14.14 -10.02 0.67
C PHE A 360 13.20 -10.49 -0.45
N VAL A 361 13.77 -10.88 -1.60
CA VAL A 361 13.04 -11.39 -2.76
C VAL A 361 13.54 -12.78 -3.15
N ARG A 362 12.63 -13.74 -3.25
CA ARG A 362 12.89 -15.06 -3.84
C ARG A 362 12.30 -15.15 -5.24
N MET A 363 13.12 -15.57 -6.19
CA MET A 363 12.70 -15.90 -7.55
C MET A 363 12.71 -17.41 -7.72
N LEU A 364 11.59 -17.99 -8.15
CA LEU A 364 11.46 -19.42 -8.44
C LEU A 364 11.02 -19.60 -9.90
N GLY A 365 11.85 -20.22 -10.73
CA GLY A 365 11.56 -20.37 -12.16
C GLY A 365 11.97 -19.14 -12.99
N ALA A 366 11.31 -18.92 -14.12
CA ALA A 366 11.75 -17.99 -15.16
C ALA A 366 11.30 -16.55 -14.89
N VAL A 367 11.73 -15.94 -13.79
CA VAL A 367 11.39 -14.56 -13.45
C VAL A 367 12.19 -13.60 -14.34
N GLY A 368 11.50 -12.62 -14.93
CA GLY A 368 12.14 -11.56 -15.72
C GLY A 368 12.86 -10.53 -14.85
N GLY A 369 13.22 -9.40 -15.44
CA GLY A 369 14.00 -8.38 -14.76
C GLY A 369 13.29 -7.80 -13.54
N ILE A 370 13.99 -7.70 -12.41
CA ILE A 370 13.53 -6.93 -11.25
C ILE A 370 14.19 -5.55 -11.29
N ILE A 371 13.38 -4.50 -11.29
CA ILE A 371 13.79 -3.11 -11.06
C ILE A 371 13.69 -2.86 -9.56
N PHE A 372 14.83 -2.52 -8.94
CA PHE A 372 14.91 -2.26 -7.51
C PHE A 372 15.47 -0.86 -7.26
N ASN A 373 14.64 0.10 -6.83
CA ASN A 373 15.02 1.52 -6.80
C ASN A 373 14.60 2.24 -5.51
N ASN A 374 15.47 3.07 -4.93
CA ASN A 374 15.14 3.90 -3.76
C ASN A 374 14.59 3.14 -2.52
N ASN A 375 14.97 1.87 -2.32
CA ASN A 375 14.53 1.08 -1.17
C ASN A 375 15.52 1.19 0.00
N ARG A 376 15.04 1.03 1.24
CA ARG A 376 15.86 0.94 2.44
C ARG A 376 15.75 -0.45 3.05
N LEU A 377 16.84 -1.23 3.01
CA LEU A 377 16.91 -2.56 3.58
C LEU A 377 17.83 -2.58 4.80
N THR A 378 17.37 -3.14 5.91
CA THR A 378 18.14 -3.29 7.15
C THR A 378 18.23 -4.74 7.60
N ASN A 379 19.22 -5.04 8.45
CA ASN A 379 19.52 -6.39 8.97
C ASN A 379 19.82 -7.42 7.86
N LEU A 380 20.65 -7.06 6.89
CA LEU A 380 21.04 -7.92 5.76
C LEU A 380 22.27 -8.81 6.01
N ASP A 381 22.81 -8.84 7.22
CA ASP A 381 24.00 -9.66 7.53
C ASP A 381 23.78 -11.14 7.18
N ASN A 382 24.62 -11.65 6.28
CA ASN A 382 24.54 -13.02 5.73
C ASN A 382 23.25 -13.34 4.95
N LYS A 383 22.55 -12.32 4.45
CA LYS A 383 21.32 -12.46 3.65
C LYS A 383 21.52 -11.91 2.25
N ASN A 384 20.66 -12.33 1.33
CA ASN A 384 20.62 -11.81 -0.03
C ASN A 384 19.51 -10.77 -0.20
N ILE A 385 19.66 -9.83 -1.12
CA ILE A 385 18.51 -9.00 -1.54
C ILE A 385 17.58 -9.87 -2.37
N SER A 386 18.15 -10.55 -3.37
CA SER A 386 17.44 -11.49 -4.22
C SER A 386 18.12 -12.86 -4.20
N SER A 387 17.34 -13.94 -4.20
CA SER A 387 17.86 -15.30 -4.41
C SER A 387 17.05 -16.02 -5.49
N GLY A 388 17.72 -16.62 -6.47
CA GLY A 388 17.10 -17.47 -7.49
C GLY A 388 17.52 -18.93 -7.33
N ILE A 389 16.63 -19.89 -7.59
CA ILE A 389 16.94 -21.32 -7.64
C ILE A 389 16.73 -21.78 -9.09
N GLY A 390 17.75 -21.62 -9.94
CA GLY A 390 17.74 -22.09 -11.34
C GLY A 390 16.79 -21.36 -12.29
N GLY A 391 17.02 -21.52 -13.59
CA GLY A 391 16.26 -20.91 -14.69
C GLY A 391 16.84 -19.58 -15.21
N ASP A 392 16.45 -19.20 -16.44
CA ASP A 392 16.84 -17.98 -17.17
C ASP A 392 16.33 -16.69 -16.49
N ASN A 393 16.76 -16.44 -15.24
CA ASN A 393 16.43 -15.21 -14.53
C ASN A 393 17.10 -14.04 -15.25
N LYS A 394 16.31 -13.19 -15.92
CA LYS A 394 16.80 -12.19 -16.90
C LYS A 394 17.46 -10.95 -16.29
N GLY A 395 18.04 -11.06 -15.10
CA GLY A 395 18.83 -10.02 -14.45
C GLY A 395 18.11 -9.33 -13.28
N PHE A 396 18.86 -8.97 -12.26
CA PHE A 396 18.42 -8.12 -11.16
C PHE A 396 19.08 -6.75 -11.33
N SER A 397 18.28 -5.72 -11.61
CA SER A 397 18.75 -4.36 -11.83
C SER A 397 18.41 -3.51 -10.61
N CYS A 398 19.38 -3.27 -9.73
CA CYS A 398 19.26 -2.31 -8.65
C CYS A 398 19.88 -0.97 -9.07
N PHE A 399 19.07 0.09 -8.99
CA PHE A 399 19.41 1.45 -9.41
C PHE A 399 19.85 2.31 -8.21
N ALA A 400 20.34 3.52 -8.47
CA ALA A 400 20.83 4.44 -7.44
C ALA A 400 19.78 4.74 -6.35
N GLY A 401 20.22 5.10 -5.13
CA GLY A 401 19.33 5.53 -4.04
C GLY A 401 18.87 4.45 -3.06
N ASN A 402 19.18 3.17 -3.32
CA ASN A 402 18.96 2.11 -2.33
C ASN A 402 19.93 2.25 -1.14
N ARG A 403 19.42 2.16 0.10
CA ARG A 403 20.20 2.15 1.34
C ARG A 403 20.18 0.77 1.96
N ILE A 404 21.34 0.11 2.04
CA ILE A 404 21.49 -1.24 2.61
C ILE A 404 22.40 -1.18 3.84
N SER A 405 21.92 -1.67 4.98
CA SER A 405 22.75 -1.86 6.18
C SER A 405 22.95 -3.35 6.47
N GLY A 406 24.21 -3.76 6.57
CA GLY A 406 24.65 -5.14 6.78
C GLY A 406 25.57 -5.63 5.65
N THR A 407 26.27 -6.74 5.86
CA THR A 407 27.17 -7.36 4.86
C THR A 407 26.43 -8.50 4.14
N PRO A 408 25.96 -8.31 2.89
CA PRO A 408 25.23 -9.36 2.18
C PRO A 408 26.14 -10.56 1.86
N SER A 409 25.60 -11.77 1.89
CA SER A 409 26.33 -12.96 1.43
C SER A 409 26.56 -12.89 -0.08
N SER A 410 27.81 -13.08 -0.53
CA SER A 410 28.44 -13.25 -1.87
C SER A 410 27.66 -13.20 -3.22
N SER A 411 26.34 -13.25 -3.25
CA SER A 411 25.45 -13.29 -4.43
C SER A 411 24.89 -11.92 -4.81
N TYR A 412 25.61 -10.84 -4.49
CA TYR A 412 25.34 -9.55 -5.10
C TYR A 412 25.71 -9.63 -6.59
N PRO A 413 24.83 -9.26 -7.54
CA PRO A 413 25.25 -9.16 -8.93
C PRO A 413 26.37 -8.11 -8.99
N LYS A 414 27.61 -8.58 -9.15
CA LYS A 414 28.81 -7.75 -9.35
C LYS A 414 28.78 -6.95 -10.67
N GLN A 415 27.66 -6.93 -11.40
CA GLN A 415 27.55 -6.16 -12.64
C GLN A 415 26.92 -4.80 -12.39
N GLY A 416 27.79 -3.78 -12.30
CA GLY A 416 27.48 -2.40 -12.68
C GLY A 416 26.76 -1.52 -11.65
N GLN A 417 26.50 -2.00 -10.44
CA GLN A 417 25.84 -1.20 -9.41
C GLN A 417 26.82 -0.25 -8.73
N ILE A 418 26.86 0.97 -9.22
CA ILE A 418 27.46 2.10 -8.52
C ILE A 418 26.37 2.63 -7.60
N PHE A 419 26.33 2.12 -6.37
CA PHE A 419 25.67 2.86 -5.29
C PHE A 419 26.17 4.30 -5.30
N PRO A 420 25.36 5.29 -4.90
CA PRO A 420 25.88 6.62 -4.62
C PRO A 420 27.05 6.49 -3.64
N GLU A 421 28.29 6.59 -4.11
CA GLU A 421 29.43 6.67 -3.21
C GLU A 421 29.37 8.07 -2.63
N GLU A 422 28.94 8.18 -1.38
CA GLU A 422 28.95 9.43 -0.63
C GLU A 422 30.19 9.46 0.25
N GLY A 423 30.82 10.63 0.35
CA GLY A 423 31.99 10.78 1.19
C GLY A 423 32.41 12.23 1.37
N THR A 424 33.37 12.41 2.27
CA THR A 424 34.10 13.66 2.44
C THR A 424 35.40 13.61 1.67
N TRP A 425 35.87 14.76 1.21
CA TRP A 425 37.19 14.92 0.62
C TRP A 425 37.83 16.23 1.08
N THR A 426 39.15 16.32 0.98
CA THR A 426 39.93 17.47 1.44
C THR A 426 40.42 18.27 0.22
N PRO A 427 39.73 19.36 -0.17
CA PRO A 427 40.11 20.16 -1.33
C PRO A 427 41.41 20.93 -1.08
N GLU A 428 42.38 20.82 -1.99
CA GLU A 428 43.65 21.54 -1.89
C GLU A 428 43.76 22.63 -2.95
N LEU A 429 44.02 23.87 -2.52
CA LEU A 429 44.44 24.95 -3.41
C LEU A 429 45.88 24.70 -3.83
N LYS A 430 46.11 24.59 -5.14
CA LYS A 430 47.41 24.36 -5.77
C LYS A 430 47.66 25.36 -6.89
N PHE A 431 48.91 25.38 -7.34
CA PHE A 431 49.38 26.22 -8.43
C PHE A 431 50.17 25.38 -9.44
N THR A 432 50.06 25.70 -10.73
CA THR A 432 50.71 24.90 -11.80
C THR A 432 52.24 24.96 -11.76
N SER A 433 52.81 25.95 -11.10
CA SER A 433 54.25 26.06 -10.82
C SER A 433 54.52 26.77 -9.48
N GLY A 434 55.75 26.67 -8.99
CA GLY A 434 56.10 27.14 -7.64
C GLY A 434 55.65 26.18 -6.54
N THR A 435 55.64 26.63 -5.30
CA THR A 435 55.18 25.84 -4.14
C THR A 435 53.70 26.11 -3.82
N SER A 436 53.09 25.24 -3.00
CA SER A 436 51.67 25.36 -2.59
C SER A 436 51.49 25.13 -1.07
N ASN A 437 52.38 25.72 -0.27
CA ASN A 437 52.40 25.68 1.19
C ASN A 437 51.38 26.68 1.80
N ASN A 438 50.12 26.59 1.38
CA ASN A 438 49.04 27.45 1.87
C ASN A 438 48.67 27.10 3.32
N ILE A 439 48.32 28.10 4.13
CA ILE A 439 47.78 27.91 5.49
C ILE A 439 46.26 28.00 5.42
N TYR A 440 45.57 26.90 5.74
CA TYR A 440 44.11 26.80 5.63
C TYR A 440 43.40 27.17 6.93
N GLU A 441 42.33 27.96 6.80
CA GLU A 441 41.30 28.11 7.83
C GLU A 441 40.20 27.06 7.64
N ILE A 442 39.82 26.79 6.39
CA ILE A 442 38.78 25.80 6.03
C ILE A 442 39.27 24.98 4.84
N GLN A 443 39.15 23.66 4.97
CA GLN A 443 39.50 22.70 3.94
C GLN A 443 38.51 21.52 3.96
N SER A 444 37.32 21.72 3.37
CA SER A 444 36.25 20.73 3.46
C SER A 444 35.52 20.56 2.13
N GLY A 445 35.22 19.32 1.79
CA GLY A 445 34.37 18.98 0.66
C GLY A 445 33.58 17.71 0.91
N THR A 446 32.46 17.60 0.20
CA THR A 446 31.62 16.40 0.13
C THR A 446 31.42 16.01 -1.32
N TYR A 447 31.12 14.74 -1.56
CA TYR A 447 30.77 14.28 -2.90
C TYR A 447 29.71 13.18 -2.86
N THR A 448 29.02 13.04 -3.98
CA THR A 448 28.14 11.92 -4.31
C THR A 448 28.48 11.44 -5.72
N ARG A 449 28.81 10.16 -5.88
CA ARG A 449 29.06 9.54 -7.19
C ARG A 449 27.94 8.60 -7.58
N SER A 450 27.21 8.90 -8.65
CA SER A 450 26.20 8.02 -9.24
C SER A 450 26.64 7.58 -10.63
N GLY A 451 27.07 6.33 -10.77
CA GLY A 451 27.63 5.87 -12.04
C GLY A 451 28.98 6.53 -12.34
N ASN A 452 29.10 7.04 -13.57
CA ASN A 452 30.23 7.87 -13.97
C ASN A 452 30.04 9.35 -13.60
N MET A 453 28.89 9.76 -13.06
CA MET A 453 28.66 11.16 -12.67
C MET A 453 29.08 11.39 -11.22
N ILE A 454 29.88 12.43 -10.98
CA ILE A 454 30.28 12.89 -9.66
C ILE A 454 29.73 14.30 -9.44
N THR A 455 29.04 14.51 -8.32
CA THR A 455 28.70 15.84 -7.80
C THR A 455 29.56 16.09 -6.58
N ALA A 456 30.46 17.08 -6.61
CA ALA A 456 31.33 17.44 -5.51
C ALA A 456 31.09 18.89 -5.08
N SER A 457 30.80 19.09 -3.80
CA SER A 457 30.73 20.40 -3.15
C SER A 457 32.01 20.66 -2.37
N PHE A 458 32.50 21.90 -2.35
CA PHE A 458 33.72 22.25 -1.63
C PHE A 458 33.70 23.67 -1.06
N LYS A 459 34.47 23.85 0.01
CA LYS A 459 34.80 25.14 0.61
C LYS A 459 36.28 25.16 0.97
N VAL A 460 36.99 26.14 0.43
CA VAL A 460 38.39 26.41 0.73
C VAL A 460 38.52 27.83 1.25
N LYS A 461 39.20 28.01 2.37
CA LYS A 461 39.59 29.33 2.89
C LYS A 461 41.01 29.25 3.41
N VAL A 462 41.87 30.14 2.92
CA VAL A 462 43.28 30.21 3.32
C VAL A 462 43.55 31.53 4.03
N THR A 463 44.20 31.48 5.19
CA THR A 463 44.62 32.68 5.92
C THR A 463 45.84 33.30 5.25
N THR A 464 46.79 32.45 4.83
CA THR A 464 48.02 32.85 4.15
C THR A 464 48.20 32.01 2.89
N VAL A 465 48.33 32.69 1.75
CA VAL A 465 48.64 32.07 0.46
C VAL A 465 50.16 31.98 0.29
N ASP A 466 50.67 30.87 -0.24
CA ASP A 466 52.11 30.65 -0.44
C ASP A 466 52.77 31.78 -1.23
N THR A 467 53.84 32.36 -0.68
CA THR A 467 54.59 33.47 -1.30
C THR A 467 55.38 33.05 -2.54
N ALA A 468 55.72 31.77 -2.68
CA ALA A 468 56.45 31.23 -3.84
C ALA A 468 55.52 30.57 -4.87
N ARG A 469 54.21 30.87 -4.84
CA ARG A 469 53.24 30.45 -5.86
C ARG A 469 53.53 31.05 -7.24
N ALA A 470 53.33 30.28 -8.31
CA ALA A 470 53.45 30.76 -9.68
C ALA A 470 52.45 30.05 -10.61
N GLY A 471 52.32 30.51 -11.86
CA GLY A 471 51.42 29.89 -12.83
C GLY A 471 49.94 30.17 -12.54
N VAL A 472 49.11 29.12 -12.55
CA VAL A 472 47.64 29.19 -12.50
C VAL A 472 47.10 28.49 -11.26
N ALA A 473 46.07 29.07 -10.63
CA ALA A 473 45.40 28.51 -9.45
C ALA A 473 44.33 27.46 -9.80
N TYR A 474 44.29 26.37 -9.04
CA TYR A 474 43.30 25.30 -9.18
C TYR A 474 43.03 24.57 -7.85
N ILE A 475 41.91 23.84 -7.78
CA ILE A 475 41.67 22.85 -6.73
C ILE A 475 42.06 21.47 -7.25
N LEU A 476 42.88 20.75 -6.49
CA LEU A 476 43.29 19.39 -6.82
C LEU A 476 42.19 18.38 -6.44
N LEU A 477 41.67 17.66 -7.43
CA LEU A 477 40.63 16.62 -7.27
C LEU A 477 41.20 15.23 -6.93
N ASN A 478 42.53 15.05 -6.84
CA ASN A 478 43.15 13.74 -6.57
C ASN A 478 42.75 13.10 -5.24
N ASN A 479 42.22 13.87 -4.30
CA ASN A 479 41.70 13.35 -3.03
C ASN A 479 40.22 12.95 -3.12
N LEU A 480 39.55 13.11 -4.28
CA LEU A 480 38.24 12.50 -4.53
C LEU A 480 38.45 11.02 -4.86
N PRO A 481 37.91 10.08 -4.06
CA PRO A 481 38.11 8.63 -4.22
C PRO A 481 37.74 8.06 -5.61
N ALA A 482 37.05 8.84 -6.44
CA ALA A 482 36.52 8.44 -7.74
C ALA A 482 37.21 9.11 -8.95
N ALA A 483 38.26 9.93 -8.77
CA ALA A 483 38.89 10.66 -9.87
C ALA A 483 39.87 9.78 -10.68
N LYS A 484 39.48 9.35 -11.88
CA LYS A 484 40.40 8.88 -12.93
C LYS A 484 40.02 9.51 -14.27
N THR A 485 40.74 10.56 -14.63
CA THR A 485 40.82 11.14 -15.99
C THR A 485 39.47 11.57 -16.60
N VAL A 486 39.16 12.86 -16.52
CA VAL A 486 37.93 13.44 -17.06
C VAL A 486 38.02 13.54 -18.59
N THR A 487 37.02 13.06 -19.32
CA THR A 487 36.90 13.28 -20.78
C THR A 487 36.19 14.62 -21.06
N HIS A 488 36.56 15.28 -22.17
CA HIS A 488 36.61 16.75 -22.32
C HIS A 488 35.27 17.53 -22.25
N GLU A 489 34.11 16.87 -22.16
CA GLU A 489 32.83 17.49 -22.59
C GLU A 489 31.66 17.39 -21.61
N ALA A 490 31.84 16.82 -20.41
CA ALA A 490 30.72 16.57 -19.50
C ALA A 490 30.97 17.11 -18.08
N TYR A 491 31.11 18.44 -17.94
CA TYR A 491 31.08 19.10 -16.63
C TYR A 491 30.15 20.33 -16.58
N SER A 492 29.63 20.60 -15.40
CA SER A 492 28.90 21.82 -15.07
C SER A 492 29.21 22.20 -13.63
N GLY A 493 29.51 23.47 -13.36
CA GLY A 493 29.89 23.90 -12.02
C GLY A 493 29.51 25.35 -11.74
N SER A 494 29.39 25.67 -10.46
CA SER A 494 29.10 27.03 -9.99
C SER A 494 29.95 27.38 -8.78
N ILE A 495 30.33 28.66 -8.70
CA ILE A 495 30.90 29.26 -7.50
C ILE A 495 29.79 30.07 -6.82
N TYR A 496 29.51 29.76 -5.57
CA TYR A 496 28.47 30.46 -4.78
C TYR A 496 29.00 31.72 -4.11
N ASN A 497 30.25 31.69 -3.66
CA ASN A 497 30.89 32.79 -2.95
C ASN A 497 32.40 32.73 -3.16
N TYR A 498 33.03 33.89 -3.36
CA TYR A 498 34.47 34.02 -3.35
C TYR A 498 34.91 35.37 -2.74
N SER A 499 36.09 35.38 -2.13
CA SER A 499 36.76 36.59 -1.61
C SER A 499 38.28 36.39 -1.64
N GLY A 500 39.05 37.47 -1.51
CA GLY A 500 40.52 37.41 -1.64
C GLY A 500 40.96 36.98 -3.04
N VAL A 501 40.20 37.39 -4.06
CA VAL A 501 40.49 37.15 -5.49
C VAL A 501 40.69 38.49 -6.19
N THR A 502 41.80 38.62 -6.91
CA THR A 502 42.07 39.75 -7.82
C THR A 502 41.99 39.25 -9.25
N LEU A 503 40.96 39.69 -9.98
CA LEU A 503 40.80 39.39 -11.40
C LEU A 503 41.70 40.30 -12.24
N GLN A 504 42.12 39.83 -13.42
CA GLN A 504 42.87 40.67 -14.36
C GLN A 504 41.98 41.77 -14.95
N THR A 505 42.59 42.81 -15.51
CA THR A 505 41.85 43.90 -16.18
C THR A 505 40.95 43.35 -17.28
N GLY A 506 39.68 43.77 -17.29
CA GLY A 506 38.67 43.32 -18.25
C GLY A 506 37.80 42.16 -17.79
N PHE A 507 38.11 41.54 -16.64
CA PHE A 507 37.35 40.42 -16.08
C PHE A 507 36.49 40.86 -14.89
N THR A 508 35.25 40.36 -14.82
CA THR A 508 34.24 40.76 -13.82
C THR A 508 33.62 39.58 -13.08
N GLN A 509 33.92 38.34 -13.48
CA GLN A 509 33.32 37.13 -12.95
C GLN A 509 34.37 36.04 -12.76
N LEU A 510 34.12 35.16 -11.78
CA LEU A 510 34.89 33.95 -11.54
C LEU A 510 33.98 32.74 -11.77
N GLY A 511 34.46 31.76 -12.53
CA GLY A 511 33.84 30.47 -12.80
C GLY A 511 34.79 29.33 -12.48
N ILE A 512 34.33 28.10 -12.70
CA ILE A 512 35.13 26.87 -12.55
C ILE A 512 35.03 26.00 -13.78
N GLY A 513 36.11 25.31 -14.11
CA GLY A 513 36.14 24.32 -15.17
C GLY A 513 37.12 23.20 -14.87
N VAL A 514 36.92 22.04 -15.48
CA VAL A 514 37.82 20.89 -15.31
C VAL A 514 38.73 20.79 -16.53
N ALA A 515 40.04 20.72 -16.33
CA ALA A 515 41.00 20.63 -17.43
C ALA A 515 41.16 19.18 -17.93
N SER A 516 41.13 19.00 -19.26
CA SER A 516 41.26 17.69 -19.93
C SER A 516 42.40 16.85 -19.41
N GLY A 517 42.16 15.57 -19.15
CA GLY A 517 43.25 14.65 -18.80
C GLY A 517 43.94 14.96 -17.46
N THR A 518 43.40 15.91 -16.68
CA THR A 518 43.96 16.29 -15.38
C THR A 518 42.90 16.19 -14.28
N PRO A 519 43.31 15.93 -13.04
CA PRO A 519 42.43 15.96 -11.87
C PRO A 519 42.32 17.38 -11.31
N ASN A 520 42.27 18.41 -12.17
CA ASN A 520 42.36 19.80 -11.72
C ASN A 520 41.06 20.55 -12.01
N LEU A 521 40.48 21.14 -10.97
CA LEU A 521 39.38 22.10 -11.07
C LEU A 521 39.97 23.51 -11.14
N HIS A 522 40.07 24.05 -12.34
CA HIS A 522 40.63 25.36 -12.59
C HIS A 522 39.63 26.48 -12.28
N PHE A 523 40.12 27.61 -11.81
CA PHE A 523 39.33 28.83 -11.74
C PHE A 523 39.45 29.59 -13.06
N MET A 524 38.31 30.02 -13.60
CA MET A 524 38.22 30.76 -14.86
C MET A 524 37.72 32.17 -14.58
N GLN A 525 38.42 33.18 -15.05
CA GLN A 525 37.95 34.56 -15.02
C GLN A 525 37.25 34.87 -16.34
N ASN A 526 36.07 35.50 -16.26
CA ASN A 526 35.23 35.87 -17.39
C ASN A 526 34.89 37.37 -17.36
N GLY A 527 34.74 37.98 -18.53
CA GLY A 527 34.43 39.41 -18.67
C GLY A 527 33.82 39.71 -20.03
N SER A 528 33.04 40.80 -20.11
CA SER A 528 32.40 41.21 -21.36
C SER A 528 33.45 41.55 -22.41
N GLY A 529 33.37 40.92 -23.59
CA GLY A 529 34.32 41.13 -24.68
C GLY A 529 35.73 40.55 -24.44
N SER A 530 35.95 39.80 -23.35
CA SER A 530 37.23 39.15 -23.05
C SER A 530 37.09 37.63 -23.12
N PRO A 531 38.02 36.89 -23.76
CA PRO A 531 38.00 35.43 -23.76
C PRO A 531 38.21 34.90 -22.33
N ALA A 532 37.55 33.80 -21.97
CA ALA A 532 37.76 33.16 -20.67
C ALA A 532 39.24 32.80 -20.46
N LEU A 533 39.83 33.25 -19.35
CA LEU A 533 41.21 32.93 -18.98
C LEU A 533 41.25 32.19 -17.66
N LEU A 534 42.33 31.45 -17.40
CA LEU A 534 42.54 30.84 -16.09
C LEU A 534 43.01 31.90 -15.08
N LEU A 535 42.63 31.76 -13.80
CA LEU A 535 43.05 32.68 -12.75
C LEU A 535 44.55 32.51 -12.45
N PRO A 536 45.40 33.54 -12.64
CA PRO A 536 46.82 33.44 -12.30
C PRO A 536 47.01 33.28 -10.79
N ALA A 537 48.10 32.65 -10.37
CA ALA A 537 48.43 32.46 -8.96
C ALA A 537 48.51 33.78 -8.17
N ALA A 538 48.95 34.86 -8.82
CA ALA A 538 48.96 36.21 -8.25
C ALA A 538 47.54 36.75 -7.94
N GLY A 539 46.52 36.23 -8.60
CA GLY A 539 45.11 36.56 -8.35
C GLY A 539 44.56 35.97 -7.05
N CYS A 540 45.25 35.01 -6.43
CA CYS A 540 44.94 34.53 -5.09
C CYS A 540 45.75 35.33 -4.06
N VAL A 541 45.08 36.06 -3.16
CA VAL A 541 45.74 36.85 -2.08
C VAL A 541 45.42 36.30 -0.69
N ASN A 542 46.09 36.79 0.35
CA ASN A 542 45.79 36.39 1.73
C ASN A 542 44.31 36.62 2.06
N GLY A 543 43.68 35.64 2.71
CA GLY A 543 42.23 35.63 2.90
C GLY A 543 41.44 35.05 1.70
N PHE A 544 42.10 34.44 0.70
CA PHE A 544 41.42 33.76 -0.39
C PHE A 544 40.40 32.76 0.15
N SER A 545 39.16 32.87 -0.31
CA SER A 545 38.08 31.96 0.05
C SER A 545 37.21 31.69 -1.16
N ILE A 546 36.80 30.43 -1.32
CA ILE A 546 35.88 30.00 -2.38
C ILE A 546 34.97 28.90 -1.89
N THR A 547 33.70 28.94 -2.30
CA THR A 547 32.70 27.89 -2.08
C THR A 547 32.00 27.59 -3.40
N GLY A 548 31.87 26.32 -3.77
CA GLY A 548 31.25 25.95 -5.04
C GLY A 548 30.87 24.47 -5.13
N THR A 549 30.23 24.13 -6.24
CA THR A 549 29.86 22.76 -6.61
C THR A 549 30.26 22.48 -8.04
N ILE A 550 30.80 21.29 -8.30
CA ILE A 550 31.09 20.77 -9.63
C ILE A 550 30.35 19.45 -9.85
N ILE A 551 29.79 19.29 -11.03
CA ILE A 551 29.24 18.04 -11.56
C ILE A 551 30.13 17.66 -12.75
N TYR A 552 30.68 16.45 -12.77
CA TYR A 552 31.50 15.99 -13.88
C TYR A 552 31.37 14.47 -14.10
N GLN A 553 31.68 14.03 -15.32
CA GLN A 553 31.71 12.62 -15.68
C GLN A 553 33.14 12.03 -15.62
N VAL A 554 33.32 10.83 -15.06
CA VAL A 554 34.57 10.05 -15.05
C VAL A 554 34.60 8.93 -16.07
#